data_AF-A0A8J4V5V6-F1
#
_entry.id   AF-A0A8J4V5V6-F1
#
_cell.length_a   1.000
_cell.length_b   1.000
_cell.length_c   1.000
_cell.angle_alpha   90.00
_cell.angle_beta   90.00
_cell.angle_gamma   90.00
#
_symmetry.space_group_name_H-M   'P 1'
#
loop_
_entity.id
_entity.type
_entity.pdbx_description
1 polymer ?
#
loop_
_entity_poly.entity_id
_entity_poly.type
_entity_poly.pdbx_seq_one_letter_code
_entity_poly.pdbx_strand_id
1 'polypeptide(L)' 'MSFQHEAIETLLKEVLKQKNEKLKVSEESITILCDYLQLLVKEAFHRMHKVKATESADEYSMDIDLSHYEKILSQLLLDF' A
#
# COMPACT_ATOMS: atom_id res chain seq x y z
N MET A 1 10.39 3.13 -8.66
CA MET A 1 10.75 2.00 -7.78
C MET A 1 9.54 1.10 -7.64
N SER A 2 9.58 -0.10 -8.20
CA SER A 2 8.55 -1.15 -7.99
C SER A 2 9.04 -2.11 -6.90
N PHE A 3 8.14 -2.89 -6.31
CA PHE A 3 8.50 -3.90 -5.32
C PHE A 3 9.34 -5.01 -5.96
N GLN A 4 10.24 -5.63 -5.17
CA GLN A 4 11.02 -6.75 -5.65
C GLN A 4 10.14 -8.00 -5.77
N HIS A 5 10.23 -8.67 -6.92
CA HIS A 5 9.44 -9.86 -7.22
C HIS A 5 9.61 -10.95 -6.17
N GLU A 6 10.84 -11.23 -5.74
CA GLU A 6 11.15 -12.23 -4.69
C GLU A 6 10.47 -11.92 -3.35
N ALA A 7 10.35 -10.63 -3.00
CA ALA A 7 9.70 -10.20 -1.77
C ALA A 7 8.18 -10.43 -1.84
N ILE A 8 7.56 -10.13 -2.99
CA ILE A 8 6.12 -10.36 -3.19
C ILE A 8 5.80 -11.86 -3.23
N GLU A 9 6.66 -12.66 -3.87
CA GLU A 9 6.50 -14.11 -3.88
C GLU A 9 6.57 -14.71 -2.46
N THR A 10 7.50 -14.22 -1.63
CA THR A 10 7.62 -14.65 -0.22
C THR A 10 6.40 -14.24 0.59
N LEU A 11 5.92 -13.01 0.42
CA LEU A 11 4.73 -12.50 1.10
C LEU A 11 3.48 -13.31 0.74
N LEU A 12 3.30 -13.64 -0.54
CA LEU A 12 2.19 -14.49 -1.00
C LEU A 12 2.28 -15.90 -0.43
N LYS A 13 3.47 -16.51 -0.39
CA LYS A 13 3.65 -17.84 0.20
C LYS A 13 3.23 -17.87 1.66
N GLU A 14 3.59 -16.85 2.44
CA GLU A 14 3.18 -16.75 3.85
C GLU A 14 1.66 -16.56 3.99
N VAL A 15 1.03 -15.71 3.17
CA VAL A 15 -0.43 -15.50 3.18
C VAL A 15 -1.18 -16.78 2.77
N LEU A 16 -0.72 -17.48 1.73
CA LEU A 16 -1.33 -18.73 1.26
C LEU A 16 -1.15 -19.88 2.26
N LYS A 17 0.00 -19.94 2.91
CA LYS A 17 0.28 -20.89 3.99
C LYS A 17 -0.66 -20.69 5.18
N GLN A 18 -0.96 -19.44 5.55
CA GLN A 18 -1.96 -19.16 6.59
C GLN A 18 -3.36 -19.65 6.22
N LYS A 19 -3.70 -19.65 4.93
CA LYS A 19 -4.99 -20.13 4.41
C LYS A 19 -5.06 -21.64 4.11
N ASN A 20 -3.96 -22.39 4.31
CA ASN A 20 -3.82 -23.80 3.90
C ASN A 20 -4.11 -24.04 2.41
N GLU A 21 -3.89 -23.04 1.56
CA GLU A 21 -4.14 -23.13 0.12
C GLU A 21 -2.84 -23.44 -0.64
N LYS A 22 -2.85 -24.50 -1.45
CA LYS A 22 -1.76 -24.80 -2.39
C LYS A 22 -2.06 -24.15 -3.74
N LEU A 23 -1.85 -22.84 -3.82
CA LEU A 23 -1.98 -22.09 -5.08
C LEU A 23 -0.61 -21.83 -5.70
N LYS A 24 -0.51 -22.09 -7.01
CA LYS A 24 0.62 -21.62 -7.81
C LYS A 24 0.24 -20.29 -8.44
N VAL A 25 1.05 -19.28 -8.22
CA VAL A 25 0.87 -17.94 -8.79
C VAL A 25 1.81 -17.82 -9.99
N SER A 26 1.31 -17.31 -11.13
CA SER A 26 2.16 -17.07 -12.31
C SER A 26 3.08 -15.86 -12.09
N GLU A 27 4.23 -15.84 -12.75
CA GLU A 27 5.17 -14.70 -12.68
C GLU A 27 4.51 -13.36 -13.12
N GLU A 28 3.64 -13.41 -14.13
CA GLU A 28 2.86 -12.26 -14.58
C GLU A 28 1.95 -11.73 -13.45
N SER A 29 1.33 -12.64 -12.69
CA SER A 29 0.47 -12.26 -11.56
C SER A 29 1.29 -11.63 -10.42
N ILE A 30 2.51 -12.11 -10.17
CA ILE A 30 3.42 -11.51 -9.19
C ILE A 30 3.85 -10.11 -9.64
N THR A 31 4.11 -9.92 -10.94
CA THR A 31 4.46 -8.62 -11.52
C THR A 31 3.32 -7.61 -11.33
N ILE A 32 2.08 -8.02 -11.63
CA ILE A 32 0.89 -7.18 -11.41
C ILE A 32 0.75 -6.83 -9.92
N LEU A 33 1.02 -7.78 -9.02
CA LEU A 33 0.96 -7.52 -7.58
C LEU A 33 2.05 -6.56 -7.09
N CYS A 34 3.24 -6.59 -7.70
CA CYS A 34 4.28 -5.59 -7.42
C CYS A 34 3.78 -4.18 -7.73
N ASP A 35 3.15 -4.00 -8.89
CA ASP A 35 2.60 -2.71 -9.30
C ASP A 35 1.38 -2.30 -8.46
N TYR A 36 0.54 -3.26 -8.10
CA TYR A 36 -0.65 -3.04 -7.28
C TYR A 36 -0.30 -2.60 -5.85
N LEU A 37 0.68 -3.26 -5.23
CA LEU A 37 1.18 -2.85 -3.91
C LEU A 37 1.86 -1.48 -3.97
N GLN A 38 2.56 -1.18 -5.07
CA GLN A 38 3.14 0.14 -5.28
C GLN A 38 2.05 1.21 -5.37
N LEU A 39 0.95 0.91 -6.07
CA LEU A 39 -0.21 1.80 -6.15
C LEU A 39 -0.81 2.03 -4.77
N LEU A 40 -1.02 0.97 -3.97
CA LEU A 40 -1.53 1.08 -2.60
C LEU A 40 -0.71 2.05 -1.75
N VAL A 41 0.63 1.90 -1.76
CA VAL A 41 1.51 2.77 -0.96
C VAL A 41 1.47 4.21 -1.47
N LYS A 42 1.52 4.41 -2.79
CA LYS A 42 1.42 5.76 -3.38
C LYS A 42 0.10 6.44 -3.04
N GLU A 43 -1.00 5.70 -3.10
CA GLU A 43 -2.33 6.21 -2.80
C GLU A 43 -2.46 6.59 -1.32
N ALA A 44 -1.91 5.77 -0.42
CA ALA A 44 -1.82 6.10 1.01
C ALA A 44 -1.09 7.43 1.23
N PHE A 45 0.11 7.59 0.66
CA PHE A 45 0.89 8.84 0.77
C PHE A 45 0.14 10.04 0.17
N HIS A 46 -0.46 9.87 -1.01
CA HIS A 46 -1.22 10.94 -1.67
C HIS A 46 -2.39 11.42 -0.80
N ARG A 47 -3.15 10.50 -0.21
CA ARG A 47 -4.27 10.84 0.68
C ARG A 47 -3.80 11.49 1.97
N MET A 48 -2.70 11.02 2.57
CA MET A 48 -2.14 11.64 3.77
C MET A 48 -1.71 13.09 3.50
N HIS A 49 -1.07 13.36 2.36
CA HIS A 49 -0.75 14.73 1.94
C HIS A 49 -2.00 15.59 1.75
N LYS A 50 -3.06 15.01 1.17
CA LYS A 50 -4.34 15.71 0.97
C LYS A 50 -5.01 16.07 2.31
N VAL A 51 -5.03 15.16 3.27
CA VAL A 51 -5.55 15.42 4.63
C VAL A 51 -4.74 16.53 5.31
N LYS A 52 -3.40 16.45 5.21
CA LYS A 52 -2.54 17.50 5.76
C LYS A 52 -2.82 18.88 5.15
N ALA A 53 -2.93 18.95 3.81
CA ALA A 53 -3.22 20.20 3.10
C ALA A 53 -4.58 20.82 3.50
N THR A 54 -5.54 20.00 3.93
CA THR A 54 -6.81 20.51 4.48
C THR A 54 -6.72 20.97 5.93
N GLU A 55 -5.73 20.48 6.71
CA GLU A 55 -5.60 20.75 8.14
C GLU A 55 -4.65 21.91 8.45
N SER A 56 -3.69 22.18 7.58
CA SER A 56 -2.67 23.23 7.78
C SER A 56 -2.76 24.27 6.67
N ALA A 57 -2.93 25.55 7.05
CA ALA A 57 -2.78 26.68 6.11
C ALA A 57 -1.30 26.93 5.75
N ASP A 58 -0.36 26.34 6.49
CA ASP A 58 1.08 26.38 6.22
C ASP A 58 1.49 25.21 5.30
N GLU A 59 1.49 25.48 3.99
CA GLU A 59 2.02 24.59 2.94
C GLU A 59 3.51 24.23 3.12
N TYR A 60 4.22 24.87 4.06
CA TYR A 60 5.68 24.80 4.18
C TYR A 60 6.22 23.68 5.07
N SER A 61 5.40 23.01 5.89
CA SER A 61 5.87 21.79 6.56
C SER A 61 5.56 20.58 5.68
N MET A 62 6.56 19.79 5.32
CA MET A 62 6.37 18.60 4.48
C MET A 62 6.11 17.32 5.30
N ASP A 63 6.16 17.42 6.63
CA ASP A 63 6.13 16.26 7.52
C ASP A 63 4.74 15.64 7.63
N ILE A 64 4.60 14.40 7.19
CA ILE A 64 3.37 13.64 7.37
C ILE A 64 3.50 12.80 8.64
N ASP A 65 2.61 13.04 9.60
CA ASP A 65 2.50 12.24 10.81
C ASP A 65 1.52 11.06 10.70
N LEU A 66 1.66 10.11 11.62
CA LEU A 66 0.81 8.92 11.74
C LEU A 66 -0.69 9.26 11.86
N SER A 67 -1.02 10.39 12.49
CA SER A 67 -2.41 10.86 12.63
C SER A 67 -3.09 11.10 11.27
N HIS A 68 -2.35 11.52 10.23
CA HIS A 68 -2.90 11.66 8.88
C HIS A 68 -3.19 10.29 8.24
N TYR A 69 -2.39 9.26 8.57
CA TYR A 69 -2.63 7.89 8.10
C TYR A 69 -3.90 7.31 8.71
N GLU A 70 -4.07 7.45 10.02
CA GLU A 70 -5.26 6.96 10.73
C GLU A 70 -6.56 7.53 10.15
N LYS A 71 -6.54 8.79 9.70
CA LYS A 71 -7.69 9.46 9.08
C LYS A 71 -8.05 8.89 7.70
N ILE A 72 -7.09 8.36 6.95
CA ILE A 72 -7.32 7.83 5.59
C ILE A 72 -7.44 6.31 5.57
N LEU A 73 -7.01 5.63 6.64
CA LEU A 73 -6.87 4.17 6.71
C LEU A 73 -8.18 3.44 6.39
N SER A 74 -9.30 3.89 6.96
CA SER A 74 -10.60 3.25 6.74
C SER A 74 -11.01 3.26 5.26
N GLN A 75 -10.92 4.41 4.59
CA GLN A 75 -11.25 4.51 3.17
C GLN A 75 -10.21 3.80 2.30
N LEU A 76 -8.93 3.85 2.67
CA LEU A 76 -7.88 3.12 1.95
C LEU A 76 -8.14 1.61 1.97
N LEU A 77 -8.56 1.04 3.10
CA LEU A 77 -8.92 -0.38 3.22
C LEU A 77 -10.28 -0.74 2.60
N LEU A 78 -11.14 0.23 2.29
CA LEU A 78 -12.38 -0.01 1.54
C LEU A 78 -12.14 -0.07 0.04
N ASP A 79 -11.14 0.67 -0.46
CA ASP A 79 -10.83 0.75 -1.88
C ASP A 79 -9.93 -0.41 -2.37
N PHE A 80 -9.28 -1.13 -1.45
CA PHE A 80 -8.37 -2.25 -1.68
C PHE A 80 -8.86 -3.51 -0.97
#